data_AF-A0A821Y971-F1
#
_entry.id   AF-A0A821Y971-F1
#
_cell.length_a   1.000
_cell.length_b   1.000
_cell.length_c   1.000
_cell.angle_alpha   90.00
_cell.angle_beta   90.00
_cell.angle_gamma   90.00
#
_symmetry.space_group_name_H-M   'P 1'
#
loop_
_entity.id
_entity.type
_entity.pdbx_description
1 polymer ?
#
loop_
_entity_poly.entity_id
_entity_poly.type
_entity_poly.pdbx_seq_one_letter_code
_entity_poly.pdbx_strand_id
1 'polypeptide(L)'
;EIEREKERLRAEFEREASELRRQCQEERLTKEELQRKYDGLKGDYDTQIDALGHHRNSQGDQQSFNNDRNNSKKKNNANKQKRDGQMPVNDQYENGDTMSVPMDEMDPQEKLERLQELENKLIGGEELNNEERKKKRKKKLNEMREKQEQKKRFTRAIDTNNEDMMMRVFDNAQEEFYVTSKKLEQSLTENKRLKIDNDDLQHEFERDRQGYLNTIRAQEKQLLLYRTMLEKMSSTLQRNCNYSNIDKIIEQARYDEERNEYIVPDPMKEEVQFPQVGNLPTTNGRTHQNDFVSSSKTALPPSTDYECDYTIPSQINNDYHNQIS
;
A
#
# COMPACT_ATOMS: atom_id res chain seq x y z
N GLU A 1 72.97 -19.40 35.01
CA GLU A 1 71.82 -20.08 34.38
C GLU A 1 70.53 -19.81 35.15
N ILE A 2 70.50 -20.12 36.46
CA ILE A 2 69.36 -19.84 37.36
C ILE A 2 68.90 -18.37 37.37
N GLU A 3 69.82 -17.39 37.33
CA GLU A 3 69.43 -15.97 37.29
C GLU A 3 68.75 -15.58 35.98
N ARG A 4 69.22 -16.11 34.84
CA ARG A 4 68.61 -15.89 33.53
C ARG A 4 67.20 -16.47 33.48
N GLU A 5 67.00 -17.63 34.10
CA GLU A 5 65.69 -18.27 34.17
C GLU A 5 64.72 -17.50 35.09
N LYS A 6 65.20 -16.96 36.22
CA LYS A 6 64.42 -16.08 37.10
C LYS A 6 64.01 -14.78 36.41
N GLU A 7 64.90 -14.18 35.63
CA GLU A 7 64.61 -12.95 34.89
C GLU A 7 63.60 -13.21 33.77
N ARG A 8 63.73 -14.33 33.06
CA ARG A 8 62.74 -14.77 32.08
C ARG A 8 61.35 -14.98 32.72
N LEU A 9 61.28 -15.65 33.87
CA LEU A 9 60.01 -15.84 34.57
C LEU A 9 59.38 -14.50 34.98
N ARG A 10 60.18 -13.55 35.50
CA ARG A 10 59.69 -12.21 35.86
C ARG A 10 59.15 -11.47 34.64
N ALA A 11 59.87 -11.52 33.52
CA ALA A 11 59.44 -10.88 32.27
C ALA A 11 58.13 -11.49 31.74
N GLU A 12 57.96 -12.81 31.84
CA GLU A 12 56.72 -13.49 31.45
C GLU A 12 55.54 -13.09 32.36
N PHE A 13 55.74 -13.05 33.68
CA PHE A 13 54.74 -12.57 34.64
C PHE A 13 54.37 -11.09 34.42
N GLU A 14 55.36 -10.24 34.17
CA GLU A 14 55.13 -8.81 33.96
C GLU A 14 54.40 -8.54 32.64
N ARG A 15 54.69 -9.33 31.62
CA ARG A 15 53.96 -9.31 30.34
C ARG A 15 52.51 -9.74 30.53
N GLU A 16 52.26 -10.87 31.18
CA GLU A 16 50.91 -11.38 31.43
C GLU A 16 50.08 -10.42 32.29
N ALA A 17 50.68 -9.84 33.33
CA ALA A 17 50.03 -8.82 34.16
C ALA A 17 49.69 -7.54 33.38
N SER A 18 50.53 -7.17 32.41
CA SER A 18 50.29 -6.00 31.56
C SER A 18 49.21 -6.25 30.52
N GLU A 19 49.16 -7.46 29.96
CA GLU A 19 48.11 -7.89 29.04
C GLU A 19 46.74 -7.95 29.73
N LEU A 20 46.67 -8.50 30.95
CA LEU A 20 45.44 -8.53 31.74
C LEU A 20 44.94 -7.11 32.08
N ARG A 21 45.84 -6.17 32.40
CA ARG A 21 45.48 -4.76 32.60
C ARG A 21 44.93 -4.11 31.32
N ARG A 22 45.52 -4.41 30.16
CA ARG A 22 45.04 -3.92 28.86
C ARG A 22 43.63 -4.43 28.56
N GLN A 23 43.38 -5.73 28.74
CA GLN A 23 42.06 -6.32 28.54
C GLN A 23 41.00 -5.70 29.46
N CYS A 24 41.30 -5.55 30.76
CA CYS A 24 40.40 -4.84 31.69
C CYS A 24 40.12 -3.39 31.27
N GLN A 25 41.11 -2.68 30.71
CA GLN A 25 40.93 -1.31 30.23
C GLN A 25 40.06 -1.25 28.97
N GLU A 26 40.27 -2.16 28.02
CA GLU A 26 39.47 -2.28 26.80
C GLU A 26 38.02 -2.68 27.12
N GLU A 27 37.81 -3.63 28.03
CA GLU A 27 36.48 -3.99 28.53
C GLU A 27 35.80 -2.82 29.26
N ARG A 28 36.56 -2.01 30.01
CA ARG A 28 36.01 -0.82 30.66
C ARG A 28 35.57 0.23 29.64
N LEU A 29 36.36 0.44 28.58
CA LEU A 29 36.02 1.37 27.51
C LEU A 29 34.79 0.91 26.72
N THR A 30 34.73 -0.37 26.35
CA THR A 30 33.56 -0.94 25.65
C THR A 30 32.29 -0.88 26.51
N LYS A 31 32.40 -1.12 27.82
CA LYS A 31 31.30 -0.95 28.76
C LYS A 31 30.88 0.52 28.87
N GLU A 32 31.81 1.46 28.92
CA GLU A 32 31.51 2.90 28.96
C GLU A 32 30.82 3.36 27.67
N GLU A 33 31.25 2.88 26.51
CA GLU A 33 30.60 3.17 25.22
C GLU A 33 29.16 2.63 25.18
N LEU A 34 28.95 1.41 25.69
CA LEU A 34 27.62 0.81 25.78
C LEU A 34 26.73 1.61 26.75
N GLN A 35 27.29 2.06 27.86
CA GLN A 35 26.60 2.92 28.83
C GLN A 35 26.21 4.27 28.21
N ARG A 36 27.10 4.91 27.45
CA ARG A 36 26.80 6.16 26.72
C ARG A 36 25.68 5.98 25.71
N LYS A 37 25.69 4.87 24.96
CA LYS A 37 24.61 4.56 24.01
C LYS A 37 23.27 4.33 24.74
N TYR A 38 23.30 3.65 25.87
CA TYR A 38 22.13 3.44 26.72
C TYR A 38 21.58 4.76 27.26
N ASP A 39 22.43 5.64 27.79
CA ASP A 39 22.03 6.93 28.32
C ASP A 39 21.51 7.88 27.23
N GLY A 40 22.11 7.84 26.03
CA GLY A 40 21.62 8.56 24.86
C GLY A 40 20.23 8.10 24.42
N LEU A 41 20.05 6.78 24.27
CA LEU A 41 18.75 6.21 23.91
C LEU A 41 17.68 6.54 24.96
N LYS A 42 18.04 6.47 26.26
CA LYS A 42 17.15 6.84 27.36
C LYS A 42 16.75 8.33 27.28
N GLY A 43 17.70 9.23 27.00
CA GLY A 43 17.43 10.66 26.82
C GLY A 43 16.49 10.95 25.64
N ASP A 44 16.65 10.22 24.53
CA ASP A 44 15.75 10.35 23.37
C ASP A 44 14.32 9.92 23.71
N TYR A 45 14.17 8.83 24.47
CA TYR A 45 12.86 8.38 24.97
C TYR A 45 12.24 9.38 25.95
N ASP A 46 13.01 9.90 26.90
CA ASP A 46 12.53 10.90 27.86
C ASP A 46 12.08 12.17 27.13
N THR A 47 12.85 12.63 26.13
CA THR A 47 12.49 13.78 25.27
C THR A 47 11.21 13.55 24.48
N GLN A 48 10.99 12.34 23.94
CA GLN A 48 9.75 12.00 23.25
C GLN A 48 8.55 11.94 24.20
N ILE A 49 8.75 11.44 25.43
CA ILE A 49 7.71 11.43 26.47
C ILE A 49 7.32 12.87 26.85
N ASP A 50 8.29 13.75 27.03
CA ASP A 50 8.03 15.16 27.35
C ASP A 50 7.33 15.89 26.19
N ALA A 51 7.74 15.64 24.95
CA ALA A 51 7.06 16.18 23.76
C ALA A 51 5.60 15.73 23.67
N LEU A 52 5.32 14.46 23.97
CA LEU A 52 3.94 13.94 24.03
C LEU A 52 3.16 14.49 25.23
N GLY A 53 3.82 14.73 26.36
CA GLY A 53 3.25 15.36 27.54
C GLY A 53 2.84 16.82 27.29
N HIS A 54 3.70 17.59 26.62
CA HIS A 54 3.41 18.96 26.23
C HIS A 54 2.30 19.06 25.18
N HIS A 55 2.21 18.11 24.25
CA HIS A 55 1.09 18.05 23.30
C HIS A 55 -0.24 17.74 23.97
N ARG A 56 -0.23 16.93 25.04
CA ARG A 56 -1.43 16.59 25.82
C ARG A 56 -1.92 17.71 26.73
N ASN A 57 -1.01 18.53 27.28
CA ASN A 57 -1.38 19.68 28.11
C ASN A 57 -1.79 20.93 27.30
N SER A 58 -1.38 21.03 26.03
CA SER A 58 -1.73 22.18 25.16
C SER A 58 -3.13 22.09 24.53
N GLN A 59 -3.80 20.93 24.59
CA GLN A 59 -5.19 20.75 24.11
C GLN A 59 -6.23 20.73 25.23
N GLY A 60 -5.83 20.99 26.48
CA GLY A 60 -6.68 20.90 27.67
C GLY A 60 -7.39 22.17 28.10
N ASP A 61 -7.00 23.35 27.60
CA ASP A 61 -7.60 24.63 27.99
C ASP A 61 -7.85 25.51 26.75
N GLN A 62 -9.06 25.43 26.21
CA GLN A 62 -9.85 26.55 25.65
C GLN A 62 -11.07 25.99 24.90
N GLN A 63 -12.25 26.05 25.55
CA GLN A 63 -13.51 26.09 24.82
C GLN A 63 -13.96 27.55 24.61
N SER A 64 -14.39 27.81 23.38
CA SER A 64 -15.24 28.91 22.92
C SER A 64 -14.59 30.27 22.63
N PHE A 65 -14.44 30.63 21.34
CA PHE A 65 -15.31 31.59 20.64
C PHE A 65 -14.87 31.79 19.17
N ASN A 66 -15.89 31.85 18.31
CA ASN A 66 -16.01 32.51 17.00
C ASN A 66 -15.63 31.81 15.68
N ASN A 67 -16.65 31.92 14.80
CA ASN A 67 -16.75 31.51 13.40
C ASN A 67 -15.90 32.35 12.44
N ASP A 68 -15.76 31.75 11.26
CA ASP A 68 -15.74 32.32 9.92
C ASP A 68 -14.42 32.61 9.19
N ARG A 69 -14.40 31.98 8.00
CA ARG A 69 -13.84 32.40 6.70
C ARG A 69 -12.43 31.94 6.27
N ASN A 70 -12.52 31.04 5.29
CA ASN A 70 -11.81 31.02 4.00
C ASN A 70 -10.45 30.31 3.92
N ASN A 71 -10.55 29.01 3.61
CA ASN A 71 -10.22 28.42 2.30
C ASN A 71 -8.89 28.85 1.64
N SER A 72 -7.88 27.96 1.63
CA SER A 72 -7.33 27.46 0.36
C SER A 72 -6.29 26.33 0.52
N LYS A 73 -6.60 25.22 -0.17
CA LYS A 73 -5.71 24.24 -0.84
C LYS A 73 -4.90 23.27 0.07
N LYS A 74 -5.34 22.00 0.19
CA LYS A 74 -5.02 20.81 -0.66
C LYS A 74 -3.53 20.40 -0.57
N LYS A 75 -3.09 19.17 -0.25
CA LYS A 75 -3.62 17.80 -0.53
C LYS A 75 -2.84 16.75 0.32
N ASN A 76 -3.55 15.68 0.71
CA ASN A 76 -3.24 14.23 0.65
C ASN A 76 -1.94 13.69 1.29
N ASN A 77 -1.93 12.57 2.05
CA ASN A 77 -2.40 11.25 1.62
C ASN A 77 -2.70 10.33 2.82
N ALA A 78 -3.86 9.67 2.77
CA ALA A 78 -4.19 8.50 3.57
C ALA A 78 -3.58 7.26 2.90
N ASN A 79 -2.92 6.39 3.67
CA ASN A 79 -2.63 5.03 3.22
C ASN A 79 -3.51 4.05 4.02
N LYS A 80 -4.63 3.69 3.39
CA LYS A 80 -5.59 2.69 3.83
C LYS A 80 -5.16 1.37 3.20
N GLN A 81 -4.58 0.47 3.99
CA GLN A 81 -4.27 -0.88 3.53
C GLN A 81 -5.56 -1.64 3.24
N LYS A 82 -5.68 -2.03 1.97
CA LYS A 82 -6.69 -2.92 1.41
C LYS A 82 -6.47 -4.33 1.96
N ARG A 83 -7.55 -4.99 2.39
CA ARG A 83 -7.62 -6.45 2.44
C ARG A 83 -8.54 -6.86 1.30
N ASP A 84 -7.95 -7.46 0.29
CA ASP A 84 -8.67 -8.20 -0.74
C ASP A 84 -8.88 -9.62 -0.21
N GLY A 85 -10.13 -10.04 -0.16
CA GLY A 85 -10.57 -11.36 0.25
C GLY A 85 -11.95 -11.57 -0.35
N GLN A 86 -11.95 -12.08 -1.58
CA GLN A 86 -13.15 -12.40 -2.34
C GLN A 86 -13.60 -13.83 -1.98
N MET A 87 -14.91 -14.04 -1.84
CA MET A 87 -15.73 -15.18 -2.29
C MET A 87 -17.08 -15.14 -1.53
N PRO A 88 -18.22 -15.59 -2.10
CA PRO A 88 -18.61 -15.70 -3.51
C PRO A 88 -19.89 -14.89 -3.83
N VAL A 89 -20.18 -14.77 -5.12
CA VAL A 89 -21.45 -14.32 -5.68
C VAL A 89 -22.55 -15.32 -5.31
N ASN A 90 -23.68 -14.83 -4.82
CA ASN A 90 -24.97 -15.47 -5.04
C ASN A 90 -26.00 -14.37 -5.33
N ASP A 91 -26.28 -14.19 -6.60
CA ASP A 91 -27.43 -13.42 -7.10
C ASP A 91 -28.72 -14.12 -6.65
N GLN A 92 -29.56 -13.40 -5.90
CA GLN A 92 -31.03 -13.45 -5.92
C GLN A 92 -31.59 -12.58 -4.77
N TYR A 93 -32.86 -12.19 -4.90
CA TYR A 93 -33.64 -11.18 -4.14
C TYR A 93 -33.49 -9.76 -4.73
N GLU A 94 -34.13 -9.50 -5.87
CA GLU A 94 -35.54 -9.10 -6.00
C GLU A 94 -35.90 -7.80 -5.26
N ASN A 95 -36.46 -6.89 -6.05
CA ASN A 95 -37.07 -5.61 -5.70
C ASN A 95 -37.73 -5.58 -4.31
N GLY A 96 -37.27 -4.66 -3.48
CA GLY A 96 -37.83 -4.39 -2.16
C GLY A 96 -37.65 -2.92 -1.82
N ASP A 97 -38.62 -2.13 -2.29
CA ASP A 97 -38.87 -0.74 -1.99
C ASP A 97 -38.80 -0.45 -0.47
N THR A 98 -37.74 0.23 0.00
CA THR A 98 -37.75 0.92 1.30
C THR A 98 -37.40 2.38 1.07
N MET A 99 -38.45 3.09 0.66
CA MET A 99 -38.67 4.52 0.67
C MET A 99 -37.85 5.30 1.70
N SER A 100 -37.13 6.28 1.17
CA SER A 100 -36.69 7.48 1.86
C SER A 100 -37.91 8.26 2.38
N VAL A 101 -38.33 8.00 3.62
CA VAL A 101 -39.25 8.89 4.34
C VAL A 101 -38.42 9.96 5.05
N PRO A 102 -38.62 11.26 4.77
CA PRO A 102 -38.01 12.34 5.54
C PRO A 102 -38.44 12.24 7.02
N MET A 103 -37.48 12.31 7.95
CA MET A 103 -37.69 12.20 9.40
C MET A 103 -38.66 13.23 10.01
N ASP A 104 -39.13 14.20 9.24
CA ASP A 104 -40.04 15.26 9.70
C ASP A 104 -41.49 14.79 9.86
N GLU A 105 -41.92 13.73 9.17
CA GLU A 105 -43.34 13.30 9.13
C GLU A 105 -43.71 12.14 10.06
N MET A 106 -42.76 11.53 10.78
CA MET A 106 -43.02 10.41 11.71
C MET A 106 -43.64 10.89 13.05
N ASP A 107 -44.41 10.01 13.71
CA ASP A 107 -44.95 10.27 15.05
C ASP A 107 -43.79 10.45 16.07
N PRO A 108 -43.86 11.34 17.08
CA PRO A 108 -42.75 11.60 18.00
C PRO A 108 -42.20 10.36 18.71
N GLN A 109 -43.06 9.36 18.91
CA GLN A 109 -42.70 8.09 19.53
C GLN A 109 -41.89 7.19 18.58
N GLU A 110 -42.28 7.17 17.31
CA GLU A 110 -41.58 6.46 16.24
C GLU A 110 -40.21 7.12 15.94
N LYS A 111 -40.12 8.45 16.01
CA LYS A 111 -38.83 9.17 15.93
C LYS A 111 -37.88 8.78 17.06
N LEU A 112 -38.40 8.61 18.27
CA LEU A 112 -37.61 8.22 19.43
C LEU A 112 -37.10 6.78 19.30
N GLU A 113 -37.95 5.87 18.85
CA GLU A 113 -37.60 4.47 18.60
C GLU A 113 -36.54 4.37 17.48
N ARG A 114 -36.73 5.11 16.39
CA ARG A 114 -35.75 5.22 15.29
C ARG A 114 -34.41 5.80 15.76
N LEU A 115 -34.44 6.81 16.64
CA LEU A 115 -33.23 7.38 17.24
C LEU A 115 -32.52 6.39 18.17
N GLN A 116 -33.26 5.61 18.96
CA GLN A 116 -32.71 4.58 19.84
C GLN A 116 -32.11 3.42 19.03
N GLU A 117 -32.74 3.03 17.91
CA GLU A 117 -32.15 2.08 16.96
C GLU A 117 -30.87 2.61 16.31
N LEU A 118 -30.84 3.89 15.94
CA LEU A 118 -29.66 4.55 15.40
C LEU A 118 -28.56 4.67 16.43
N GLU A 119 -28.87 4.98 17.69
CA GLU A 119 -27.93 4.99 18.81
C GLU A 119 -27.32 3.60 19.03
N ASN A 120 -28.15 2.55 19.01
CA ASN A 120 -27.68 1.17 19.10
C ASN A 120 -26.83 0.73 17.90
N LYS A 121 -27.06 1.30 16.70
CA LYS A 121 -26.26 1.01 15.48
C LYS A 121 -24.97 1.85 15.40
N LEU A 122 -24.98 3.10 15.86
CA LEU A 122 -23.83 4.03 15.83
C LEU A 122 -22.91 3.85 17.03
N ILE A 123 -23.45 3.58 18.21
CA ILE A 123 -22.71 3.28 19.44
C ILE A 123 -22.66 1.75 19.62
N GLY A 124 -22.17 1.05 18.59
CA GLY A 124 -21.72 -0.34 18.67
C GLY A 124 -22.54 -1.26 19.58
N GLY A 125 -23.85 -1.37 19.37
CA GLY A 125 -24.72 -2.30 20.12
C GLY A 125 -24.30 -3.77 20.01
N GLU A 126 -23.51 -4.09 18.98
CA GLU A 126 -22.77 -5.36 18.81
C GLU A 126 -21.71 -5.62 19.91
N GLU A 127 -21.13 -4.58 20.52
CA GLU A 127 -20.06 -4.70 21.52
C GLU A 127 -20.56 -4.78 22.97
N LEU A 128 -21.79 -4.33 23.24
CA LEU A 128 -22.40 -4.33 24.57
C LEU A 128 -22.67 -5.74 25.11
N ASN A 129 -23.03 -6.69 24.22
CA ASN A 129 -23.32 -8.07 24.57
C ASN A 129 -22.22 -9.07 24.19
N ASN A 130 -21.01 -8.58 23.89
CA ASN A 130 -19.85 -9.44 23.70
C ASN A 130 -19.37 -9.96 25.08
N GLU A 131 -20.11 -10.94 25.60
CA GLU A 131 -19.85 -11.63 26.86
C GLU A 131 -18.42 -12.20 26.90
N GLU A 132 -17.81 -12.52 25.75
CA GLU A 132 -16.43 -12.96 25.66
C GLU A 132 -15.43 -11.83 25.98
N ARG A 133 -15.62 -10.62 25.45
CA ARG A 133 -14.80 -9.45 25.80
C ARG A 133 -14.95 -9.07 27.27
N LYS A 134 -16.17 -9.16 27.81
CA LYS A 134 -16.46 -8.91 29.23
C LYS A 134 -15.78 -9.94 30.14
N LYS A 135 -15.83 -11.23 29.79
CA LYS A 135 -15.06 -12.30 30.46
C LYS A 135 -13.56 -12.05 30.36
N LYS A 136 -13.04 -11.65 29.20
CA LYS A 136 -11.62 -11.33 28.98
C LYS A 136 -11.17 -10.13 29.82
N ARG A 137 -11.98 -9.07 29.90
CA ARG A 137 -11.74 -7.90 30.76
C ARG A 137 -11.75 -8.28 32.24
N LYS A 138 -12.72 -9.08 32.67
CA LYS A 138 -12.81 -9.59 34.05
C LYS A 138 -11.63 -10.48 34.41
N LYS A 139 -11.21 -11.37 33.51
CA LYS A 139 -10.03 -12.21 33.68
C LYS A 139 -8.76 -11.36 33.83
N LYS A 140 -8.55 -10.38 32.95
CA LYS A 140 -7.41 -9.46 33.02
C LYS A 140 -7.41 -8.63 34.31
N LEU A 141 -8.58 -8.20 34.79
CA LEU A 141 -8.71 -7.49 36.07
C LEU A 141 -8.35 -8.38 37.27
N ASN A 142 -8.81 -9.63 37.27
CA ASN A 142 -8.48 -10.61 38.31
C ASN A 142 -6.98 -10.95 38.30
N GLU A 143 -6.39 -11.20 37.12
CA GLU A 143 -4.95 -11.45 36.97
C GLU A 143 -4.12 -10.25 37.48
N MET A 144 -4.52 -9.02 37.16
CA MET A 144 -3.86 -7.81 37.65
C MET A 144 -3.95 -7.70 39.18
N ARG A 145 -5.12 -8.00 39.75
CA ARG A 145 -5.35 -8.00 41.20
C ARG A 145 -4.50 -9.05 41.91
N GLU A 146 -4.46 -10.26 41.36
CA GLU A 146 -3.68 -11.38 41.88
C GLU A 146 -2.18 -11.06 41.87
N LYS A 147 -1.66 -10.52 40.77
CA LYS A 147 -0.27 -10.03 40.70
C LYS A 147 0.03 -8.94 41.72
N GLN A 148 -0.92 -8.02 41.94
CA GLN A 148 -0.76 -6.97 42.94
C GLN A 148 -0.76 -7.53 44.37
N GLU A 149 -1.57 -8.55 44.64
CA GLU A 149 -1.60 -9.27 45.92
C GLU A 149 -0.32 -10.08 46.15
N GLN A 150 0.21 -10.77 45.13
CA GLN A 150 1.50 -11.44 45.18
C GLN A 150 2.64 -10.46 45.49
N LYS A 151 2.67 -9.30 44.81
CA LYS A 151 3.65 -8.24 45.09
C LYS A 151 3.56 -7.74 46.54
N LYS A 152 2.34 -7.55 47.07
CA LYS A 152 2.14 -7.16 48.48
C LYS A 152 2.58 -8.26 49.45
N ARG A 153 2.31 -9.53 49.15
CA ARG A 153 2.78 -10.68 49.96
C ARG A 153 4.31 -10.73 49.99
N PHE A 154 4.96 -10.49 48.86
CA PHE A 154 6.41 -10.41 48.78
C PHE A 154 6.99 -9.27 49.62
N THR A 155 6.41 -8.06 49.53
CA THR A 155 6.83 -6.92 50.38
C THR A 155 6.72 -7.27 51.86
N ARG A 156 5.62 -7.89 52.29
CA ARG A 156 5.46 -8.33 53.68
C ARG A 156 6.45 -9.41 54.10
N ALA A 157 6.81 -10.33 53.20
CA ALA A 157 7.81 -11.38 53.48
C ALA A 157 9.19 -10.78 53.72
N ILE A 158 9.57 -9.75 52.95
CA ILE A 158 10.78 -8.94 53.17
C ILE A 158 10.72 -8.25 54.54
N ASP A 159 9.60 -7.58 54.84
CA ASP A 159 9.44 -6.82 56.10
C ASP A 159 9.49 -7.73 57.34
N THR A 160 9.05 -8.99 57.21
CA THR A 160 9.03 -9.99 58.30
C THR A 160 10.23 -10.92 58.30
N ASN A 161 11.18 -10.75 57.37
CA ASN A 161 12.36 -11.59 57.18
C ASN A 161 12.04 -13.11 57.15
N ASN A 162 10.89 -13.47 56.58
CA ASN A 162 10.43 -14.86 56.51
C ASN A 162 11.05 -15.57 55.29
N GLU A 163 12.10 -16.33 55.54
CA GLU A 163 12.92 -17.01 54.53
C GLU A 163 12.13 -18.02 53.70
N ASP A 164 11.26 -18.82 54.31
CA ASP A 164 10.42 -19.82 53.62
C ASP A 164 9.44 -19.16 52.64
N MET A 165 8.91 -17.99 53.01
CA MET A 165 8.00 -17.24 52.14
C MET A 165 8.74 -16.58 50.97
N MET A 166 9.97 -16.13 51.18
CA MET A 166 10.82 -15.59 50.11
C MET A 166 11.24 -16.67 49.11
N MET A 167 11.61 -17.87 49.58
CA MET A 167 11.98 -18.99 48.71
C MET A 167 10.86 -19.34 47.74
N ARG A 168 9.61 -19.46 48.22
CA ARG A 168 8.45 -19.76 47.36
C ARG A 168 8.16 -18.68 46.33
N VAL A 169 8.37 -17.40 46.67
CA VAL A 169 8.19 -16.30 45.70
C VAL A 169 9.30 -16.35 44.64
N PHE A 170 10.52 -16.70 45.04
CA PHE A 170 11.64 -16.88 44.11
C PHE A 170 11.39 -18.04 43.15
N ASP A 171 10.98 -19.21 43.66
CA ASP A 171 10.65 -20.38 42.84
C ASP A 171 9.53 -20.06 41.83
N ASN A 172 8.45 -19.40 42.28
CA ASN A 172 7.35 -18.98 41.41
C ASN A 172 7.82 -17.97 40.34
N ALA A 173 8.63 -16.99 40.72
CA ALA A 173 9.15 -16.00 39.77
C ALA A 173 10.09 -16.64 38.73
N GLN A 174 10.88 -17.63 39.15
CA GLN A 174 11.76 -18.38 38.27
C GLN A 174 10.97 -19.27 37.31
N GLU A 175 9.92 -19.94 37.78
CA GLU A 175 9.01 -20.71 36.92
C GLU A 175 8.28 -19.82 35.91
N GLU A 176 7.72 -18.68 36.35
CA GLU A 176 7.08 -17.71 35.45
C GLU A 176 8.06 -17.18 34.40
N PHE A 177 9.30 -16.87 34.80
CA PHE A 177 10.35 -16.45 33.87
C PHE A 177 10.67 -17.54 32.84
N TYR A 178 10.80 -18.79 33.27
CA TYR A 178 11.05 -19.91 32.36
C TYR A 178 9.91 -20.11 31.36
N VAL A 179 8.65 -20.13 31.83
CA VAL A 179 7.47 -20.30 30.98
C VAL A 179 7.32 -19.14 29.99
N THR A 180 7.53 -17.90 30.44
CA THR A 180 7.45 -16.73 29.57
C THR A 180 8.58 -16.71 28.53
N SER A 181 9.82 -17.04 28.93
CA SER A 181 10.96 -17.17 28.03
C SER A 181 10.71 -18.23 26.96
N LYS A 182 10.23 -19.41 27.34
CA LYS A 182 9.88 -20.49 26.41
C LYS A 182 8.77 -20.08 25.42
N LYS A 183 7.74 -19.39 25.90
CA LYS A 183 6.67 -18.88 25.04
C LYS A 183 7.17 -17.81 24.06
N LEU A 184 8.09 -16.96 24.50
CA LEU A 184 8.73 -15.97 23.65
C LEU A 184 9.56 -16.65 22.55
N GLU A 185 10.36 -17.66 22.89
CA GLU A 185 11.14 -18.44 21.93
C GLU A 185 10.26 -19.13 20.88
N GLN A 186 9.14 -19.74 21.31
CA GLN A 186 8.16 -20.33 20.40
C GLN A 186 7.58 -19.28 19.44
N SER A 187 7.18 -18.12 19.96
CA SER A 187 6.66 -17.01 19.15
C SER A 187 7.71 -16.48 18.18
N LEU A 188 8.98 -16.37 18.59
CA LEU A 188 10.07 -15.94 17.71
C LEU A 188 10.32 -16.94 16.58
N THR A 189 10.25 -18.24 16.89
CA THR A 189 10.40 -19.31 15.88
C THR A 189 9.25 -19.28 14.88
N GLU A 190 8.02 -19.11 15.36
CA GLU A 190 6.85 -18.95 14.51
C GLU A 190 6.96 -17.68 13.63
N ASN A 191 7.38 -16.56 14.20
CA ASN A 191 7.63 -15.34 13.43
C ASN A 191 8.70 -15.53 12.37
N LYS A 192 9.77 -16.30 12.65
CA LYS A 192 10.78 -16.63 11.65
C LYS A 192 10.20 -17.48 10.52
N ARG A 193 9.39 -18.50 10.84
CA ARG A 193 8.72 -19.32 9.83
C ARG A 193 7.81 -18.46 8.95
N LEU A 194 6.94 -17.65 9.55
CA LEU A 194 6.03 -16.78 8.82
C LEU A 194 6.73 -15.74 7.96
N LYS A 195 7.92 -15.27 8.38
CA LYS A 195 8.75 -14.39 7.55
C LYS A 195 9.26 -15.11 6.32
N ILE A 196 9.80 -16.33 6.49
CA ILE A 196 10.25 -17.16 5.37
C ILE A 196 9.08 -17.44 4.43
N ASP A 197 7.91 -17.85 4.95
CA ASP A 197 6.72 -18.12 4.14
C ASP A 197 6.28 -16.87 3.35
N ASN A 198 6.36 -15.67 3.95
CA ASN A 198 6.03 -14.42 3.28
C ASN A 198 7.05 -14.06 2.19
N ASP A 199 8.34 -14.22 2.48
CA ASP A 199 9.39 -13.99 1.50
C ASP A 199 9.21 -14.96 0.31
N ASP A 200 8.96 -16.24 0.56
CA ASP A 200 8.70 -17.25 -0.48
C ASP A 200 7.49 -16.86 -1.35
N LEU A 201 6.38 -16.46 -0.72
CA LEU A 201 5.19 -15.97 -1.44
C LEU A 201 5.48 -14.73 -2.28
N GLN A 202 6.26 -13.77 -1.77
CA GLN A 202 6.64 -12.58 -2.54
C GLN A 202 7.43 -12.96 -3.79
N HIS A 203 8.39 -13.88 -3.67
CA HIS A 203 9.16 -14.37 -4.84
C HIS A 203 8.28 -15.15 -5.83
N GLU A 204 7.28 -15.89 -5.37
CA GLU A 204 6.29 -16.55 -6.24
C GLU A 204 5.46 -15.51 -7.00
N PHE A 205 4.92 -14.50 -6.31
CA PHE A 205 4.16 -13.43 -6.95
C PHE A 205 4.99 -12.62 -7.95
N GLU A 206 6.25 -12.33 -7.64
CA GLU A 206 7.15 -11.64 -8.55
C GLU A 206 7.44 -12.46 -9.81
N ARG A 207 7.64 -13.77 -9.65
CA ARG A 207 7.85 -14.71 -10.76
C ARG A 207 6.63 -14.78 -11.68
N ASP A 208 5.44 -14.92 -11.09
CA ASP A 208 4.18 -14.96 -11.83
C ASP A 208 3.92 -13.64 -12.54
N ARG A 209 4.12 -12.52 -11.84
CA ARG A 209 4.03 -11.18 -12.43
C ARG A 209 4.96 -11.05 -13.62
N GLN A 210 6.21 -11.50 -13.51
CA GLN A 210 7.15 -11.47 -14.63
C GLN A 210 6.70 -12.39 -15.78
N GLY A 211 6.15 -13.57 -15.47
CA GLY A 211 5.56 -14.48 -16.44
C GLY A 211 4.40 -13.85 -17.22
N TYR A 212 3.47 -13.19 -16.53
CA TYR A 212 2.38 -12.45 -17.15
C TYR A 212 2.90 -11.30 -18.01
N LEU A 213 3.85 -10.49 -17.52
CA LEU A 213 4.45 -9.41 -18.31
C LEU A 213 5.17 -9.93 -19.55
N ASN A 214 5.84 -11.07 -19.47
CA ASN A 214 6.48 -11.68 -20.64
C ASN A 214 5.45 -12.16 -21.65
N THR A 215 4.33 -12.73 -21.20
CA THR A 215 3.23 -13.16 -22.06
C THR A 215 2.59 -11.97 -22.78
N ILE A 216 2.30 -10.88 -22.05
CA ILE A 216 1.76 -9.64 -22.63
C ILE A 216 2.72 -9.09 -23.69
N ARG A 217 4.02 -8.96 -23.39
CA ARG A 217 5.01 -8.47 -24.36
C ARG A 217 5.09 -9.37 -25.61
N ALA A 218 5.02 -10.68 -25.44
CA ALA A 218 5.02 -11.63 -26.55
C ALA A 218 3.76 -11.47 -27.42
N GLN A 219 2.59 -11.34 -26.78
CA GLN A 219 1.31 -11.09 -27.45
C GLN A 219 1.29 -9.73 -28.16
N GLU A 220 1.78 -8.65 -27.54
CA GLU A 220 1.90 -7.32 -28.15
C GLU A 220 2.78 -7.36 -29.41
N LYS A 221 3.91 -8.09 -29.36
CA LYS A 221 4.77 -8.29 -30.53
C LYS A 221 4.06 -9.05 -31.65
N GLN A 222 3.26 -10.05 -31.31
CA GLN A 222 2.48 -10.82 -32.27
C GLN A 222 1.34 -9.97 -32.88
N LEU A 223 0.63 -9.18 -32.08
CA LEU A 223 -0.39 -8.24 -32.54
C LEU A 223 0.19 -7.17 -33.47
N LEU A 224 1.37 -6.64 -33.15
CA LEU A 224 2.07 -5.68 -34.00
C LEU A 224 2.40 -6.29 -35.37
N LEU A 225 2.89 -7.54 -35.39
CA LEU A 225 3.16 -8.27 -36.62
C LEU A 225 1.89 -8.44 -37.46
N TYR A 226 0.79 -8.88 -36.84
CA TYR A 226 -0.49 -9.05 -37.53
C TYR A 226 -1.02 -7.74 -38.09
N ARG A 227 -0.95 -6.65 -37.33
CA ARG A 227 -1.31 -5.32 -37.81
C ARG A 227 -0.49 -4.91 -39.03
N THR A 228 0.83 -5.03 -38.98
CA THR A 228 1.71 -4.70 -40.11
C THR A 228 1.44 -5.59 -41.33
N MET A 229 1.16 -6.88 -41.14
CA MET A 229 0.79 -7.78 -42.23
C MET A 229 -0.54 -7.34 -42.87
N LEU A 230 -1.56 -7.07 -42.06
CA LEU A 230 -2.88 -6.62 -42.53
C LEU A 230 -2.79 -5.30 -43.28
N GLU A 231 -2.03 -4.32 -42.80
CA GLU A 231 -1.79 -3.04 -43.48
C GLU A 231 -1.13 -3.24 -44.86
N LYS A 232 -0.16 -4.16 -44.96
CA LYS A 232 0.43 -4.52 -46.25
C LYS A 232 -0.58 -5.23 -47.16
N MET A 233 -1.39 -6.14 -46.61
CA MET A 233 -2.40 -6.87 -47.37
C MET A 233 -3.51 -5.95 -47.87
N SER A 234 -4.04 -5.04 -47.05
CA SER A 234 -5.11 -4.11 -47.46
C SER A 234 -4.67 -3.20 -48.62
N SER A 235 -3.39 -2.83 -48.68
CA SER A 235 -2.82 -2.06 -49.79
C SER A 235 -2.75 -2.85 -51.11
N THR A 236 -2.81 -4.18 -51.06
CA THR A 236 -2.82 -5.05 -52.26
C THR A 236 -4.23 -5.42 -52.70
N LEU A 237 -5.24 -5.22 -51.86
CA LEU A 237 -6.65 -5.45 -52.21
C LEU A 237 -7.17 -4.42 -53.21
N GLN A 238 -8.22 -4.81 -53.96
CA GLN A 238 -8.90 -3.90 -54.88
C GLN A 238 -9.56 -2.76 -54.09
N ARG A 239 -9.45 -1.52 -54.59
CA ARG A 239 -9.96 -0.30 -53.92
C ARG A 239 -11.47 -0.30 -53.70
N ASN A 240 -12.22 -1.09 -54.47
CA ASN A 240 -13.66 -1.24 -54.32
C ASN A 240 -14.04 -2.43 -53.41
N CYS A 241 -13.13 -2.97 -52.60
CA CYS A 241 -13.43 -3.96 -51.58
C CYS A 241 -13.56 -3.27 -50.22
N ASN A 242 -14.58 -3.62 -49.43
CA ASN A 242 -14.78 -3.09 -48.07
C ASN A 242 -13.54 -3.29 -47.17
N TYR A 243 -12.83 -4.41 -47.32
CA TYR A 243 -11.60 -4.71 -46.58
C TYR A 243 -10.36 -3.91 -47.01
N SER A 244 -10.45 -3.06 -48.05
CA SER A 244 -9.35 -2.15 -48.40
C SER A 244 -9.13 -1.09 -47.31
N ASN A 245 -10.18 -0.72 -46.57
CA ASN A 245 -10.10 0.18 -45.43
C ASN A 245 -10.33 -0.60 -44.12
N ILE A 246 -9.23 -0.94 -43.44
CA ILE A 246 -9.26 -1.75 -42.20
C ILE A 246 -9.97 -1.01 -41.06
N ASP A 247 -9.82 0.31 -40.96
CA ASP A 247 -10.42 1.11 -39.88
C ASP A 247 -11.96 1.03 -39.90
N LYS A 248 -12.56 1.04 -41.11
CA LYS A 248 -14.01 0.84 -41.27
C LYS A 248 -14.46 -0.55 -40.79
N ILE A 249 -13.65 -1.58 -41.02
CA ILE A 249 -13.95 -2.95 -40.56
C ILE A 249 -13.85 -3.03 -39.04
N ILE A 250 -12.85 -2.37 -38.43
CA ILE A 250 -12.70 -2.31 -36.97
C ILE A 250 -13.91 -1.63 -36.32
N GLU A 251 -14.41 -0.52 -36.89
CA GLU A 251 -15.58 0.19 -36.37
C GLU A 251 -16.86 -0.66 -36.44
N GLN A 252 -16.99 -1.52 -37.44
CA GLN A 252 -18.14 -2.41 -37.62
C GLN A 252 -18.00 -3.75 -36.86
N ALA A 253 -16.82 -4.06 -36.34
CA ALA A 253 -16.56 -5.29 -35.61
C ALA A 253 -17.22 -5.23 -34.23
N ARG A 254 -17.87 -6.33 -33.84
CA ARG A 254 -18.43 -6.50 -32.50
C ARG A 254 -17.80 -7.69 -31.82
N TYR A 255 -17.50 -7.56 -30.53
CA TYR A 255 -17.02 -8.67 -29.72
C TYR A 255 -18.22 -9.45 -29.16
N ASP A 256 -18.22 -10.75 -29.35
CA ASP A 256 -19.21 -11.68 -28.80
C ASP A 256 -18.64 -12.35 -27.56
N GLU A 257 -19.12 -11.97 -26.37
CA GLU A 257 -18.65 -12.50 -25.09
C GLU A 257 -19.01 -13.98 -24.90
N GLU A 258 -20.13 -14.47 -25.46
CA GLU A 258 -20.55 -15.88 -25.30
C GLU A 258 -19.64 -16.81 -26.10
N ARG A 259 -19.17 -16.35 -27.26
CA ARG A 259 -18.31 -17.13 -28.17
C ARG A 259 -16.82 -16.80 -28.02
N ASN A 260 -16.49 -15.72 -27.30
CA ASN A 260 -15.13 -15.19 -27.12
C ASN A 260 -14.43 -14.88 -28.46
N GLU A 261 -15.18 -14.32 -29.41
CA GLU A 261 -14.70 -14.06 -30.79
C GLU A 261 -15.21 -12.71 -31.30
N TYR A 262 -14.44 -12.07 -32.20
CA TYR A 262 -14.90 -10.89 -32.92
C TYR A 262 -15.72 -11.30 -34.14
N ILE A 263 -16.93 -10.76 -34.26
CA ILE A 263 -17.76 -10.90 -35.46
C ILE A 263 -17.48 -9.71 -36.38
N VAL A 264 -16.92 -9.98 -37.55
CA VAL A 264 -16.57 -9.00 -38.59
C VAL A 264 -17.51 -9.10 -39.79
N PRO A 265 -17.72 -8.01 -40.56
CA PRO A 265 -18.56 -8.02 -41.78
C PRO A 265 -17.97 -8.86 -42.91
N ASP A 266 -18.80 -9.55 -43.70
CA ASP A 266 -18.32 -10.36 -44.83
C ASP A 266 -17.63 -9.52 -45.94
N PRO A 267 -16.67 -10.10 -46.68
CA PRO A 267 -15.98 -9.40 -47.76
C PRO A 267 -16.92 -9.19 -48.95
N MET A 268 -17.13 -7.91 -49.32
CA MET A 268 -18.01 -7.51 -50.42
C MET A 268 -17.41 -6.37 -51.23
N LYS A 269 -17.84 -6.24 -52.49
CA LYS A 269 -17.44 -5.13 -53.35
C LYS A 269 -18.36 -3.95 -53.10
N GLU A 270 -17.80 -2.80 -52.75
CA GLU A 270 -18.51 -1.53 -52.63
C GLU A 270 -18.81 -0.98 -54.04
N GLU A 271 -20.10 -0.79 -54.35
CA GLU A 271 -20.52 -0.12 -55.57
C GLU A 271 -20.46 1.39 -55.38
N VAL A 272 -19.59 2.06 -56.15
CA VAL A 272 -19.49 3.52 -56.14
C VAL A 272 -20.66 4.08 -56.92
N GLN A 273 -21.71 4.54 -56.23
CA GLN A 273 -22.73 5.37 -56.85
C GLN A 273 -22.16 6.76 -57.08
N PHE A 274 -21.96 7.11 -58.36
CA PHE A 274 -21.59 8.47 -58.73
C PHE A 274 -22.76 9.42 -58.41
N PRO A 275 -22.48 10.67 -57.98
CA PRO A 275 -23.50 11.69 -57.89
C PRO A 275 -24.23 11.77 -59.24
N GLN A 276 -25.55 11.65 -59.25
CA GLN A 276 -26.32 11.91 -60.45
C GLN A 276 -26.05 13.36 -60.85
N VAL A 277 -25.24 13.54 -61.88
CA VAL A 277 -24.97 14.85 -62.44
C VAL A 277 -26.33 15.35 -62.93
N GLY A 278 -26.92 16.28 -62.19
CA GLY A 278 -28.20 16.88 -62.55
C GLY A 278 -28.13 17.34 -64.00
N ASN A 279 -29.20 17.08 -64.75
CA ASN A 279 -29.37 17.51 -66.13
C ASN A 279 -29.02 19.00 -66.29
N LEU A 280 -27.80 19.32 -66.72
CA LEU A 280 -27.50 20.66 -67.22
C LEU A 280 -27.88 20.71 -68.70
N PRO A 281 -28.72 21.67 -69.13
CA PRO A 281 -29.06 21.82 -70.53
C PRO A 281 -27.82 22.28 -71.30
N THR A 282 -27.46 21.51 -72.31
CA THR A 282 -26.44 21.86 -73.30
C THR A 282 -26.87 23.11 -74.07
N THR A 283 -26.17 24.23 -73.88
CA THR A 283 -26.22 25.36 -74.84
C THR A 283 -24.82 25.61 -75.38
N ASN A 284 -24.64 25.31 -76.67
CA ASN A 284 -23.43 25.55 -77.45
C ASN A 284 -23.16 27.06 -77.62
N GLY A 285 -21.89 27.50 -77.51
CA GLY A 285 -21.48 28.82 -78.05
C GLY A 285 -20.23 29.49 -77.45
N ARG A 286 -19.04 29.09 -77.93
CA ARG A 286 -17.80 29.86 -78.26
C ARG A 286 -17.38 31.18 -77.53
N THR A 287 -16.07 31.17 -77.18
CA THR A 287 -15.05 32.29 -77.10
C THR A 287 -15.24 33.37 -76.02
N HIS A 288 -14.25 33.77 -75.20
CA HIS A 288 -12.88 34.23 -75.49
C HIS A 288 -11.98 34.17 -74.23
N GLN A 289 -10.66 34.12 -74.44
CA GLN A 289 -9.59 34.29 -73.45
C GLN A 289 -9.42 35.75 -72.95
N ASN A 290 -8.74 35.88 -71.79
CA ASN A 290 -8.12 37.06 -71.15
C ASN A 290 -9.11 37.94 -70.33
N ASP A 291 -8.86 38.38 -69.07
CA ASP A 291 -7.63 38.86 -68.44
C ASP A 291 -7.61 38.69 -66.90
N PHE A 292 -6.41 38.87 -66.36
CA PHE A 292 -5.95 38.79 -64.97
C PHE A 292 -6.34 40.03 -64.12
N VAL A 293 -6.24 39.85 -62.78
CA VAL A 293 -6.11 40.83 -61.66
C VAL A 293 -7.32 41.09 -60.73
N SER A 294 -7.24 40.40 -59.58
CA SER A 294 -7.32 40.86 -58.18
C SER A 294 -8.52 41.68 -57.66
N SER A 295 -9.22 41.10 -56.69
CA SER A 295 -9.58 41.77 -55.43
C SER A 295 -9.82 40.77 -54.29
N SER A 296 -8.90 40.83 -53.34
CA SER A 296 -8.86 40.46 -51.91
C SER A 296 -10.10 40.00 -51.12
N LYS A 297 -9.78 39.15 -50.12
CA LYS A 297 -10.38 38.97 -48.77
C LYS A 297 -11.72 38.18 -48.71
N THR A 298 -11.91 37.11 -47.91
CA THR A 298 -11.58 36.96 -46.47
C THR A 298 -11.75 35.50 -45.97
N ALA A 299 -10.85 35.08 -45.08
CA ALA A 299 -10.97 34.13 -43.95
C ALA A 299 -11.26 32.63 -44.14
N LEU A 300 -10.20 31.83 -43.94
CA LEU A 300 -10.21 30.49 -43.32
C LEU A 300 -9.93 30.60 -41.81
N PRO A 301 -10.52 29.76 -40.94
CA PRO A 301 -9.97 29.43 -39.63
C PRO A 301 -8.98 28.24 -39.70
N PRO A 302 -8.12 28.06 -38.68
CA PRO A 302 -6.78 27.49 -38.84
C PRO A 302 -6.68 25.97 -38.64
N SER A 303 -5.72 25.38 -39.34
CA SER A 303 -5.11 24.08 -39.04
C SER A 303 -4.46 24.12 -37.65
N THR A 304 -4.79 23.17 -36.79
CA THR A 304 -3.97 22.84 -35.63
C THR A 304 -3.11 21.64 -35.97
N ASP A 305 -1.87 21.91 -36.31
CA ASP A 305 -0.79 20.93 -36.30
C ASP A 305 -0.57 20.51 -34.85
N TYR A 306 -0.88 19.25 -34.52
CA TYR A 306 -0.41 18.62 -33.29
C TYR A 306 0.98 18.04 -33.58
N GLU A 307 2.02 18.86 -33.39
CA GLU A 307 3.36 18.38 -33.06
C GLU A 307 3.28 17.73 -31.67
N CYS A 308 3.41 16.40 -31.61
CA CYS A 308 3.68 15.71 -30.36
C CYS A 308 5.19 15.52 -30.21
N ASP A 309 5.84 16.53 -29.62
CA ASP A 309 7.18 16.41 -29.05
C ASP A 309 7.15 15.47 -27.85
N TYR A 310 7.47 14.19 -28.07
CA TYR A 310 7.93 13.32 -26.98
C TYR A 310 9.44 13.50 -26.79
N THR A 311 9.80 14.52 -25.99
CA THR A 311 11.12 14.58 -25.37
C THR A 311 11.23 13.46 -24.35
N ILE A 312 12.09 12.48 -24.61
CA ILE A 312 12.49 11.44 -23.65
C ILE A 312 13.43 12.09 -22.62
N PRO A 313 13.11 12.13 -21.31
CA PRO A 313 14.09 12.46 -20.30
C PRO A 313 14.93 11.20 -20.05
N SER A 314 16.08 11.13 -20.71
CA SER A 314 17.18 10.28 -20.31
C SER A 314 17.79 10.78 -18.98
N GLN A 315 18.13 9.82 -18.13
CA GLN A 315 18.98 9.89 -16.93
C GLN A 315 18.28 10.07 -15.57
N ILE A 316 18.12 8.95 -14.85
CA ILE A 316 18.40 8.91 -13.42
C ILE A 316 19.66 8.05 -13.24
N ASN A 317 20.67 8.69 -12.66
CA ASN A 317 21.94 8.13 -12.25
C ASN A 317 21.73 6.92 -11.32
N ASN A 318 22.37 5.80 -11.63
CA ASN A 318 22.67 4.75 -10.67
C ASN A 318 24.19 4.74 -10.44
N ASP A 319 24.65 5.66 -9.60
CA ASP A 319 25.92 5.53 -8.90
C ASP A 319 25.62 5.13 -7.46
N TYR A 320 25.69 3.83 -7.19
CA TYR A 320 26.06 3.34 -5.86
C TYR A 320 27.10 2.23 -6.03
N HIS A 321 28.33 2.61 -5.70
CA HIS A 321 29.48 1.75 -5.52
C HIS A 321 29.53 1.32 -4.04
N ASN A 322 29.65 0.02 -3.78
CA ASN A 322 30.37 -0.58 -2.64
C ASN A 322 30.44 -2.10 -2.88
N GLN A 323 31.59 -2.62 -3.31
CA GLN A 323 32.66 -3.15 -2.45
C GLN A 323 32.20 -4.29 -1.52
N ILE A 324 32.20 -5.52 -2.04
CA ILE A 324 32.59 -6.74 -1.30
C ILE A 324 33.22 -7.73 -2.30
N SER A 325 34.55 -7.80 -2.32
CA SER A 325 35.37 -9.01 -2.53
C SER A 325 36.82 -8.69 -2.18
#